data_AF-A0A9E2XYE5-F1
#
_entry.id   AF-A0A9E2XYE5-F1
#
_cell.length_a   1.000
_cell.length_b   1.000
_cell.length_c   1.000
_cell.angle_alpha   90.00
_cell.angle_beta   90.00
_cell.angle_gamma   90.00
#
_symmetry.space_group_name_H-M   'P 1'
#
loop_
_entity.id
_entity.type
_entity.pdbx_description
1 polymer ?
#
loop_
_entity_poly.entity_id
_entity_poly.type
_entity_poly.pdbx_seq_one_letter_code
_entity_poly.pdbx_strand_id
1 'polypeptide(L)'
;MRQRGFTLLELLVALAVFGLLLLGLSQTIRFGLTAWRQEVRLSDGQGDLDAVDRSLRSIIENLAPADDTVRTAITGSASEFTGRTRLRVPGPDLEPVPVEAALAVSDSRLVLRWRPYHHATLLRPPPPQETDLMDGVTSLQIAYWQPSGVWVSSWQQPDLPVLIRLRLRLRGDRRWPDIVVAPLLSSRP
;
A
#
# COMPACT_ATOMS: atom_id res chain seq x y z
N MET A 1 -29.98 6.15 62.39
CA MET A 1 -29.45 5.84 61.04
C MET A 1 -30.58 6.00 60.03
N ARG A 2 -30.53 7.01 59.14
CA ARG A 2 -31.57 7.24 58.12
C ARG A 2 -31.15 6.56 56.82
N GLN A 3 -31.73 5.41 56.53
CA GLN A 3 -31.62 4.77 55.22
C GLN A 3 -32.51 5.56 54.25
N ARG A 4 -31.89 6.34 53.37
CA ARG A 4 -32.58 6.94 52.21
C ARG A 4 -32.78 5.82 51.20
N GLY A 5 -33.99 5.27 51.14
CA GLY A 5 -34.37 4.33 50.10
C GLY A 5 -34.31 5.04 48.75
N PHE A 6 -33.59 4.45 47.79
CA PHE A 6 -33.51 4.93 46.42
C PHE A 6 -34.93 5.08 45.86
N THR A 7 -35.25 6.26 45.34
CA THR A 7 -36.58 6.49 44.75
C THR A 7 -36.67 5.80 43.39
N LEU A 8 -37.86 5.32 43.02
CA LEU A 8 -38.14 4.78 41.69
C LEU A 8 -37.71 5.75 40.57
N LEU A 9 -37.85 7.05 40.82
CA LEU A 9 -37.42 8.12 39.91
C LEU A 9 -35.89 8.11 39.70
N GLU A 10 -35.11 7.91 40.76
CA GLU A 10 -33.65 7.90 40.71
C GLU A 10 -33.12 6.72 39.90
N LEU A 11 -33.75 5.55 40.04
CA LEU A 11 -33.41 4.37 39.23
C LEU A 11 -33.76 4.58 37.75
N LEU A 12 -34.89 5.21 37.46
CA LEU A 12 -35.29 5.56 36.08
C LEU A 12 -34.34 6.58 35.45
N VAL A 13 -33.92 7.61 36.21
CA VAL A 13 -32.97 8.61 35.74
C VAL A 13 -31.60 7.98 35.50
N ALA A 14 -31.12 7.12 36.39
CA ALA A 14 -29.85 6.42 36.22
C ALA A 14 -29.85 5.54 34.96
N LEU A 15 -30.93 4.79 34.71
CA LEU A 15 -31.11 3.98 33.50
C LEU A 15 -31.16 4.82 32.23
N ALA A 16 -31.85 5.95 32.25
CA ALA A 16 -31.93 6.87 31.10
C ALA A 16 -30.56 7.47 30.76
N VAL A 17 -29.82 7.96 31.77
CA VAL A 17 -28.47 8.51 31.60
C VAL A 17 -27.51 7.42 31.12
N PHE A 18 -27.58 6.21 31.69
CA PHE A 18 -26.74 5.09 31.29
C PHE A 18 -26.99 4.66 29.84
N GLY A 19 -28.25 4.60 29.41
CA GLY A 19 -28.61 4.35 28.01
C GLY A 19 -28.07 5.42 27.07
N LEU A 20 -28.13 6.70 27.46
CA LEU A 20 -27.60 7.81 26.67
C LEU A 20 -26.06 7.76 26.55
N LEU A 21 -25.38 7.41 27.64
CA LEU A 21 -23.93 7.21 27.67
C LEU A 21 -23.49 6.03 26.78
N LEU A 22 -24.17 4.89 26.86
CA LEU A 22 -23.91 3.73 26.01
C LEU A 22 -24.14 4.05 24.53
N LEU A 23 -25.18 4.81 24.20
CA LEU A 23 -25.44 5.26 22.84
C LEU A 23 -24.31 6.15 22.31
N GLY A 24 -23.83 7.12 23.10
CA GLY A 24 -22.69 7.96 22.75
C GLY A 24 -21.41 7.15 22.53
N LEU A 25 -21.08 6.25 23.44
CA LEU A 25 -19.91 5.35 23.34
C LEU A 25 -19.98 4.45 22.10
N SER A 26 -21.16 3.91 21.78
CA SER A 26 -21.36 3.05 20.61
C SER A 26 -21.17 3.79 19.28
N GLN A 27 -21.50 5.08 19.23
CA GLN A 27 -21.30 5.92 18.05
C GLN A 27 -19.82 6.23 17.85
N THR A 28 -19.08 6.56 18.93
CA THR A 28 -17.64 6.82 18.87
C THR A 28 -16.84 5.62 18.37
N ILE A 29 -17.19 4.39 18.80
CA ILE A 29 -16.52 3.16 18.34
C ILE A 29 -16.79 2.90 16.84
N ARG A 30 -18.02 3.13 16.37
CA ARG A 30 -18.36 2.96 14.95
C ARG A 30 -17.69 4.01 14.06
N PHE A 31 -17.56 5.25 14.54
CA PHE A 31 -16.83 6.32 13.84
C PHE A 31 -15.31 6.06 13.83
N GLY A 32 -14.71 5.61 14.94
CA GLY A 32 -13.27 5.32 14.99
C GLY A 32 -12.82 4.21 14.04
N LEU A 33 -13.66 3.22 13.78
CA LEU A 33 -13.37 2.10 12.86
C LEU A 33 -13.72 2.38 11.39
N THR A 34 -14.47 3.44 11.11
CA THR A 34 -14.86 3.86 9.75
C THR A 34 -14.11 5.09 9.26
N ALA A 35 -13.63 5.96 10.17
CA ALA A 35 -12.77 7.11 9.85
C ALA A 35 -11.48 6.70 9.11
N TRP A 36 -10.99 5.48 9.31
CA TRP A 36 -9.85 4.95 8.57
C TRP A 36 -10.16 4.50 7.13
N ARG A 37 -11.43 4.33 6.78
CA ARG A 37 -11.86 3.80 5.47
C ARG A 37 -12.32 4.88 4.50
N GLN A 38 -12.25 6.16 4.88
CA GLN A 38 -12.82 7.22 4.05
C GLN A 38 -12.15 8.58 4.22
N GLU A 39 -10.84 8.65 4.04
CA GLU A 39 -10.11 9.91 3.83
C GLU A 39 -9.29 9.84 2.52
N VAL A 40 -9.95 9.44 1.41
CA VAL A 40 -9.45 9.68 0.04
C VAL A 40 -10.44 10.56 -0.73
N ARG A 41 -11.04 11.52 -0.03
CA ARG A 41 -11.80 12.60 -0.68
C ARG A 41 -11.33 13.93 -0.12
N LEU A 42 -10.42 14.53 -0.88
CA LEU A 42 -10.10 15.96 -0.90
C LEU A 42 -9.51 16.53 0.41
N SER A 43 -8.23 16.25 0.63
CA SER A 43 -7.37 17.08 1.49
C SER A 43 -5.97 17.17 0.88
N ASP A 44 -5.57 18.39 0.50
CA ASP A 44 -4.26 18.84 0.03
C ASP A 44 -3.45 17.90 -0.89
N GLY A 45 -3.34 18.30 -2.17
CA GLY A 45 -2.54 17.61 -3.19
C GLY A 45 -1.02 17.54 -2.93
N GLN A 46 -0.52 17.93 -1.76
CA GLN A 46 0.87 17.70 -1.35
C GLN A 46 1.01 16.52 -0.38
N GLY A 47 0.05 16.30 0.53
CA GLY A 47 0.05 15.15 1.43
C GLY A 47 -0.16 13.81 0.73
N ASP A 48 -0.90 13.83 -0.39
CA ASP A 48 -1.11 12.67 -1.25
C ASP A 48 0.16 12.26 -2.02
N LEU A 49 0.97 13.23 -2.46
CA LEU A 49 2.24 12.94 -3.16
C LEU A 49 3.24 12.23 -2.24
N ASP A 50 3.40 12.74 -1.01
CA ASP A 50 4.33 12.19 -0.03
C ASP A 50 3.89 10.79 0.46
N ALA A 51 2.59 10.53 0.50
CA ALA A 51 2.08 9.19 0.77
C ALA A 51 2.41 8.22 -0.37
N VAL A 52 2.23 8.65 -1.62
CA VAL A 52 2.55 7.83 -2.80
C VAL A 52 4.06 7.59 -2.94
N ASP A 53 4.91 8.60 -2.69
CA ASP A 53 6.38 8.42 -2.69
C ASP A 53 6.79 7.35 -1.68
N ARG A 54 6.30 7.45 -0.44
CA ARG A 54 6.59 6.47 0.61
C ARG A 54 6.10 5.07 0.25
N SER A 55 4.91 4.94 -0.33
CA SER A 55 4.40 3.64 -0.79
C SER A 55 5.25 3.05 -1.90
N LEU A 56 5.60 3.84 -2.93
CA LEU A 56 6.46 3.37 -4.04
C LEU A 56 7.84 2.96 -3.54
N ARG A 57 8.44 3.77 -2.65
CA ARG A 57 9.71 3.48 -2.01
C ARG A 57 9.65 2.19 -1.21
N SER A 58 8.63 2.03 -0.36
CA SER A 58 8.44 0.83 0.44
C SER A 58 8.27 -0.43 -0.42
N ILE A 59 7.54 -0.34 -1.53
CA ILE A 59 7.37 -1.45 -2.48
C ILE A 59 8.72 -1.88 -3.07
N ILE A 60 9.56 -0.94 -3.50
CA ILE A 60 10.88 -1.22 -4.09
C ILE A 60 11.85 -1.74 -3.03
N GLU A 61 11.91 -1.10 -1.85
CA GLU A 61 12.78 -1.49 -0.75
C GLU A 61 12.54 -2.94 -0.31
N ASN A 62 11.27 -3.37 -0.30
CA ASN A 62 10.87 -4.70 0.15
C ASN A 62 10.82 -5.75 -0.97
N LEU A 63 11.37 -5.45 -2.16
CA LEU A 63 11.47 -6.43 -3.22
C LEU A 63 12.23 -7.67 -2.75
N ALA A 64 11.63 -8.83 -2.96
CA ALA A 64 12.21 -10.11 -2.61
C ALA A 64 13.08 -10.63 -3.76
N PRO A 65 14.24 -11.26 -3.46
CA PRO A 65 15.07 -11.90 -4.47
C PRO A 65 14.33 -13.10 -5.10
N ALA A 66 14.91 -13.65 -6.16
CA ALA A 66 14.52 -14.95 -6.70
C ALA A 66 14.62 -16.03 -5.63
N ASP A 67 13.80 -17.07 -5.73
CA ASP A 67 13.91 -18.27 -4.90
C ASP A 67 13.81 -19.53 -5.78
N ASP A 68 13.84 -20.70 -5.15
CA ASP A 68 13.81 -21.99 -5.87
C ASP A 68 12.56 -22.17 -6.75
N THR A 69 11.47 -21.45 -6.48
CA THR A 69 10.23 -21.50 -7.24
C THR A 69 10.15 -20.42 -8.32
N VAL A 70 10.82 -19.28 -8.12
CA VAL A 70 10.77 -18.10 -8.99
C VAL A 70 12.17 -17.80 -9.53
N ARG A 71 12.39 -18.09 -10.82
CA ARG A 71 13.71 -17.94 -11.48
C ARG A 71 14.19 -16.49 -11.65
N THR A 72 13.30 -15.51 -11.55
CA THR A 72 13.60 -14.08 -11.78
C THR A 72 12.99 -13.24 -10.67
N ALA A 73 13.80 -12.48 -9.92
CA ALA A 73 13.32 -11.67 -8.80
C ALA A 73 12.29 -10.60 -9.24
N ILE A 74 12.60 -9.93 -10.36
CA ILE A 74 11.73 -8.95 -11.00
C ILE A 74 11.74 -9.12 -12.52
N THR A 75 10.59 -8.88 -13.13
CA THR A 75 10.48 -8.68 -14.59
C THR A 75 10.04 -7.26 -14.83
N GLY A 76 10.89 -6.48 -15.50
CA GLY A 76 10.72 -5.04 -15.62
C GLY A 76 10.95 -4.53 -17.05
N SER A 77 10.16 -3.54 -17.45
CA SER A 77 10.32 -2.76 -18.66
C SER A 77 10.35 -1.26 -18.33
N ALA A 78 10.41 -0.41 -19.35
CA ALA A 78 10.45 1.03 -19.15
C ALA A 78 9.14 1.59 -18.54
N SER A 79 8.02 0.88 -18.64
CA SER A 79 6.70 1.40 -18.26
C SER A 79 5.97 0.56 -17.21
N GLU A 80 6.48 -0.64 -16.91
CA GLU A 80 5.89 -1.53 -15.94
C GLU A 80 6.97 -2.36 -15.24
N PHE A 81 6.70 -2.78 -14.02
CA PHE A 81 7.49 -3.82 -13.37
C PHE A 81 6.57 -4.78 -12.63
N THR A 82 6.97 -6.05 -12.58
CA THR A 82 6.37 -7.09 -11.77
C THR A 82 7.44 -7.70 -10.89
N GLY A 83 7.14 -7.87 -9.61
CA GLY A 83 8.06 -8.44 -8.65
C GLY A 83 7.34 -8.85 -7.37
N ARG A 84 8.03 -9.59 -6.51
CA ARG A 84 7.52 -9.95 -5.20
C ARG A 84 7.94 -8.90 -4.18
N THR A 85 7.02 -8.45 -3.36
CA THR A 85 7.29 -7.49 -2.28
C THR A 85 6.49 -7.85 -1.04
N ARG A 86 6.67 -7.12 0.06
CA ARG A 86 5.85 -7.25 1.26
C ARG A 86 4.98 -6.02 1.40
N LEU A 87 3.66 -6.22 1.47
CA LEU A 87 2.69 -5.15 1.64
C LEU A 87 1.87 -5.41 2.91
N ARG A 88 1.51 -4.33 3.61
CA ARG A 88 0.46 -4.40 4.63
C ARG A 88 -0.89 -4.40 3.93
N VAL A 89 -1.53 -5.56 3.91
CA VAL A 89 -2.86 -5.74 3.32
C VAL A 89 -3.90 -5.66 4.45
N PRO A 90 -5.08 -5.03 4.23
CA PRO A 90 -6.16 -5.07 5.21
C PRO A 90 -6.58 -6.51 5.51
N GLY A 91 -6.33 -6.96 6.74
CA GLY A 91 -6.61 -8.32 7.19
C GLY A 91 -6.65 -8.41 8.72
N PRO A 92 -6.96 -9.59 9.28
CA PRO A 92 -6.94 -9.81 10.74
C PRO A 92 -5.51 -9.75 11.30
N ASP A 93 -4.52 -9.99 10.44
CA ASP A 93 -3.10 -9.88 10.76
C ASP A 93 -2.56 -8.50 10.35
N LEU A 94 -1.73 -7.90 11.20
CA LEU A 94 -1.12 -6.59 10.96
C LEU A 94 0.27 -6.70 10.32
N GLU A 95 0.78 -7.92 10.16
CA GLU A 95 2.08 -8.19 9.57
C GLU A 95 2.09 -8.01 8.04
N PRO A 96 3.19 -7.48 7.45
CA PRO A 96 3.36 -7.42 6.01
C PRO A 96 3.37 -8.83 5.39
N VAL A 97 2.44 -9.07 4.46
CA VAL A 97 2.31 -10.36 3.76
C VAL A 97 3.08 -10.30 2.44
N PRO A 98 3.77 -11.39 2.03
CA PRO A 98 4.35 -11.45 0.69
C PRO A 98 3.26 -11.39 -0.38
N VAL A 99 3.43 -10.49 -1.33
CA VAL A 99 2.54 -10.32 -2.49
C VAL A 99 3.34 -10.32 -3.77
N GLU A 100 2.73 -10.82 -4.84
CA GLU A 100 3.18 -10.51 -6.19
C GLU A 100 2.54 -9.19 -6.59
N ALA A 101 3.36 -8.20 -6.94
CA ALA A 101 2.95 -6.85 -7.24
C ALA A 101 3.42 -6.45 -8.65
N ALA A 102 2.54 -5.80 -9.40
CA ALA A 102 2.80 -5.21 -10.69
C ALA A 102 2.43 -3.73 -10.66
N LEU A 103 3.36 -2.85 -11.02
CA LEU A 103 3.15 -1.42 -11.13
C LEU A 103 3.09 -1.03 -12.60
N ALA A 104 2.05 -0.30 -13.00
CA ALA A 104 1.90 0.20 -14.35
C ALA A 104 1.07 1.49 -14.37
N VAL A 105 0.99 2.13 -15.53
CA VAL A 105 0.03 3.22 -15.78
C VAL A 105 -1.14 2.66 -16.58
N SER A 106 -2.37 2.91 -16.12
CA SER A 106 -3.62 2.50 -16.76
C SER A 106 -4.60 3.66 -16.72
N ASP A 107 -5.20 4.02 -17.86
CA ASP A 107 -6.22 5.09 -17.94
C ASP A 107 -5.80 6.40 -17.26
N SER A 108 -4.55 6.83 -17.47
CA SER A 108 -3.95 8.01 -16.82
C SER A 108 -3.86 7.96 -15.29
N ARG A 109 -3.81 6.76 -14.72
CA ARG A 109 -3.64 6.49 -13.29
C ARG A 109 -2.45 5.57 -13.06
N LEU A 110 -1.73 5.79 -11.97
CA LEU A 110 -0.72 4.85 -11.49
C LEU A 110 -1.43 3.75 -10.70
N VAL A 111 -1.34 2.52 -11.18
CA VAL A 111 -2.05 1.38 -10.61
C VAL A 111 -1.08 0.34 -10.08
N LEU A 112 -1.38 -0.18 -8.89
CA LEU A 112 -0.72 -1.32 -8.30
C LEU A 112 -1.66 -2.52 -8.39
N ARG A 113 -1.29 -3.51 -9.20
CA ARG A 113 -1.98 -4.80 -9.25
C ARG A 113 -1.24 -5.77 -8.37
N TRP A 114 -1.91 -6.32 -7.37
CA TRP A 114 -1.26 -7.21 -6.42
C TRP A 114 -2.13 -8.41 -6.07
N ARG A 115 -1.47 -9.50 -5.69
CA ARG A 115 -2.14 -10.69 -5.15
C ARG A 115 -1.30 -11.32 -4.05
N PRO A 116 -1.91 -11.93 -3.03
CA PRO A 116 -1.18 -12.72 -2.05
C PRO A 116 -0.32 -13.78 -2.74
N TYR A 117 0.94 -13.86 -2.33
CA TYR A 117 1.85 -14.87 -2.84
C TYR A 117 1.60 -16.20 -2.14
N HIS A 118 1.25 -17.23 -2.91
CA HIS A 118 1.08 -18.59 -2.42
C HIS A 118 2.17 -19.48 -3.00
N HIS A 119 2.90 -20.19 -2.14
CA HIS A 119 3.92 -21.16 -2.56
C HIS A 119 3.31 -22.36 -3.31
N ALA A 120 2.02 -22.62 -3.12
CA ALA A 120 1.30 -23.69 -3.81
C ALA A 120 0.72 -23.17 -5.14
N THR A 121 0.96 -23.91 -6.21
CA THR A 121 0.32 -23.66 -7.51
C THR A 121 -1.17 -23.95 -7.40
N LEU A 122 -1.99 -22.90 -7.38
CA LEU A 122 -3.44 -23.03 -7.43
C LEU A 122 -3.88 -23.35 -8.86
N LEU A 123 -4.81 -24.30 -9.05
CA LEU A 123 -5.41 -24.61 -10.36
C LEU A 123 -6.09 -23.39 -10.99
N ARG A 124 -6.59 -22.46 -10.17
CA ARG A 124 -7.14 -21.17 -10.58
C ARG A 124 -6.74 -20.11 -9.55
N PRO A 125 -5.68 -19.33 -9.82
CA PRO A 125 -5.33 -18.20 -8.97
C PRO A 125 -6.49 -17.18 -8.92
N PRO A 126 -6.73 -16.53 -7.78
CA PRO A 126 -7.65 -15.41 -7.73
C PRO A 126 -7.16 -14.28 -8.67
N PRO A 127 -8.07 -13.49 -9.25
CA PRO A 127 -7.66 -12.31 -10.00
C PRO A 127 -6.89 -11.35 -9.08
N PRO A 128 -5.87 -10.65 -9.60
CA PRO A 128 -5.15 -9.64 -8.81
C PRO A 128 -6.10 -8.52 -8.40
N GLN A 129 -5.89 -8.00 -7.19
CA GLN A 129 -6.55 -6.79 -6.71
C GLN A 129 -5.84 -5.59 -7.31
N GLU A 130 -6.62 -4.60 -7.75
CA GLU A 130 -6.10 -3.34 -8.30
C GLU A 130 -6.28 -2.23 -7.26
N THR A 131 -5.23 -1.46 -7.03
CA THR A 131 -5.23 -0.31 -6.14
C THR A 131 -4.72 0.89 -6.91
N ASP A 132 -5.59 1.89 -7.03
CA ASP A 132 -5.24 3.18 -7.62
C ASP A 132 -4.33 3.92 -6.63
N LEU A 133 -3.07 4.14 -7.02
CA LEU A 133 -2.12 4.88 -6.20
C LEU A 133 -2.24 6.38 -6.43
N MET A 134 -2.47 6.79 -7.68
CA MET A 134 -2.55 8.21 -8.04
C MET A 134 -3.24 8.43 -9.38
N ASP A 135 -4.03 9.50 -9.47
CA ASP A 135 -4.63 9.96 -10.72
C ASP A 135 -3.78 11.02 -11.44
N GLY A 136 -4.01 11.17 -12.75
CA GLY A 136 -3.37 12.20 -13.57
C GLY A 136 -1.93 11.88 -13.97
N VAL A 137 -1.53 10.61 -13.93
CA VAL A 137 -0.22 10.15 -14.40
C VAL A 137 -0.26 9.96 -15.91
N THR A 138 0.54 10.75 -16.62
CA THR A 138 0.65 10.70 -18.09
C THR A 138 1.66 9.66 -18.56
N SER A 139 2.75 9.47 -17.83
CA SER A 139 3.73 8.42 -18.14
C SER A 139 4.53 7.99 -16.93
N LEU A 140 4.89 6.72 -16.87
CA LEU A 140 5.88 6.15 -15.96
C LEU A 140 7.11 5.72 -16.77
N GLN A 141 8.30 6.09 -16.30
CA GLN A 141 9.57 5.60 -16.82
C GLN A 141 10.34 4.91 -15.69
N ILE A 142 10.71 3.65 -15.93
CA ILE A 142 11.48 2.83 -15.00
C ILE A 142 12.84 2.54 -15.62
N ALA A 143 13.89 2.72 -14.83
CA ALA A 143 15.24 2.33 -15.19
C ALA A 143 15.88 1.54 -14.05
N TYR A 144 16.76 0.62 -14.41
CA TYR A 144 17.41 -0.32 -13.50
C TYR A 144 18.92 -0.13 -13.58
N TRP A 145 19.59 -0.02 -12.43
CA TRP A 145 21.04 0.12 -12.35
C TRP A 145 21.69 -1.27 -12.30
N GLN A 146 22.51 -1.55 -13.31
CA GLN A 146 23.31 -2.77 -13.35
C GLN A 146 24.58 -2.63 -12.52
N PRO A 147 25.10 -3.74 -11.96
CA PRO A 147 26.42 -3.77 -11.34
C PRO A 147 27.56 -3.27 -12.27
N SER A 148 27.37 -3.37 -13.59
CA SER A 148 28.29 -2.82 -14.61
C SER A 148 28.37 -1.28 -14.62
N GLY A 149 27.51 -0.58 -13.88
CA GLY A 149 27.48 0.88 -13.82
C GLY A 149 26.66 1.55 -14.92
N VAL A 150 25.69 0.83 -15.49
CA VAL A 150 24.84 1.33 -16.59
C VAL A 150 23.37 1.29 -16.19
N TRP A 151 22.61 2.33 -16.54
CA TRP A 151 21.15 2.33 -16.47
C TRP A 151 20.57 1.62 -17.69
N VAL A 152 19.74 0.61 -17.45
CA VAL A 152 18.99 -0.10 -18.50
C VAL A 152 17.49 0.08 -18.31
N SER A 153 16.72 -0.02 -19.39
CA SER A 153 15.25 0.15 -19.38
C SER A 153 14.48 -1.17 -19.24
N SER A 154 15.17 -2.29 -19.10
CA SER A 154 14.55 -3.61 -18.93
C SER A 154 15.37 -4.46 -17.97
N TRP A 155 14.69 -5.26 -17.14
CA TRP A 155 15.32 -6.17 -16.20
C TRP A 155 14.65 -7.54 -16.24
N GLN A 156 15.46 -8.58 -16.46
CA GLN A 156 15.03 -9.99 -16.45
C GLN A 156 16.11 -10.87 -15.81
N GLN A 157 16.99 -10.30 -14.99
CA GLN A 157 18.06 -11.03 -14.35
C GLN A 157 17.55 -11.73 -13.07
N PRO A 158 18.14 -12.87 -12.67
CA PRO A 158 17.76 -13.57 -11.44
C PRO A 158 17.91 -12.69 -10.20
N ASP A 159 18.96 -11.87 -10.16
CA ASP A 159 19.25 -10.95 -9.06
C ASP A 159 18.43 -9.66 -9.13
N LEU A 160 18.29 -9.01 -7.98
CA LEU A 160 17.69 -7.69 -7.90
C LEU A 160 18.65 -6.62 -8.47
N PRO A 161 18.12 -5.60 -9.16
CA PRO A 161 18.92 -4.45 -9.57
C PRO A 161 19.43 -3.71 -8.34
N VAL A 162 20.60 -3.08 -8.46
CA VAL A 162 21.24 -2.34 -7.36
C VAL A 162 20.43 -1.09 -7.00
N LEU A 163 19.89 -0.41 -8.02
CA LEU A 163 18.98 0.72 -7.89
C LEU A 163 17.86 0.63 -8.91
N ILE A 164 16.68 1.07 -8.53
CA ILE A 164 15.55 1.31 -9.41
C ILE A 164 15.26 2.80 -9.40
N ARG A 165 15.17 3.38 -10.60
CA ARG A 165 14.75 4.77 -10.79
C ARG A 165 13.36 4.81 -11.39
N LEU A 166 12.44 5.51 -10.73
CA LEU A 166 11.11 5.84 -11.24
C LEU A 166 11.03 7.32 -11.59
N ARG A 167 10.51 7.62 -12.77
CA ARG A 167 10.11 8.98 -13.17
C ARG A 167 8.66 8.97 -13.58
N LEU A 168 7.87 9.79 -12.90
CA LEU A 168 6.46 9.98 -13.20
C LEU A 168 6.28 11.34 -13.86
N ARG A 169 5.51 11.39 -14.95
CA ARG A 169 5.04 12.65 -15.53
C ARG A 169 3.57 12.79 -15.20
N LEU A 170 3.21 13.88 -14.54
CA LEU A 170 1.83 14.19 -14.19
C LEU A 170 1.22 15.14 -15.23
N ARG A 171 -0.11 15.15 -15.33
CA ARG A 171 -0.86 16.10 -16.15
C ARG A 171 -0.80 17.49 -15.49
N GLY A 172 -0.61 18.53 -16.29
CA GLY A 172 -0.49 19.92 -15.83
C GLY A 172 0.94 20.29 -15.42
N ASP A 173 1.08 21.29 -14.54
CA ASP A 173 2.39 21.81 -14.09
C ASP A 173 2.89 21.16 -12.78
N ARG A 174 2.21 20.11 -12.30
CA ARG A 174 2.60 19.38 -11.09
C ARG A 174 3.86 18.55 -11.39
N ARG A 175 4.96 18.85 -10.70
CA ARG A 175 6.23 18.14 -10.86
C ARG A 175 6.36 17.02 -9.82
N TRP A 176 6.78 15.85 -10.28
CA TRP A 176 7.13 14.72 -9.42
C TRP A 176 8.65 14.59 -9.36
N PRO A 177 9.26 14.39 -8.18
CA PRO A 177 10.70 14.20 -8.05
C PRO A 177 11.14 12.84 -8.62
N ASP A 178 12.35 12.77 -9.18
CA ASP A 178 12.95 11.49 -9.55
C ASP A 178 13.11 10.62 -8.28
N ILE A 179 12.52 9.43 -8.29
CA ILE A 179 12.65 8.46 -7.19
C ILE A 179 13.77 7.49 -7.56
N VAL A 180 14.80 7.42 -6.72
CA VAL A 180 15.88 6.42 -6.83
C VAL A 180 15.94 5.65 -5.53
N VAL A 181 15.79 4.32 -5.61
CA VAL A 181 15.65 3.44 -4.44
C VAL A 181 16.45 2.16 -4.65
N ALA A 182 17.14 1.70 -3.61
CA ALA A 182 17.80 0.41 -3.59
C ALA A 182 16.87 -0.63 -2.95
N PRO A 183 16.67 -1.81 -3.56
CA PRO A 183 16.06 -2.93 -2.85
C PRO A 183 16.90 -3.32 -1.63
N LEU A 184 16.30 -3.52 -0.46
CA LEU A 184 17.03 -3.85 0.77
C LEU A 184 17.72 -5.22 0.67
N LEU A 185 17.17 -6.10 -0.15
CA LEU A 185 17.65 -7.46 -0.39
C LEU A 185 18.43 -7.60 -1.71
N SER A 186 18.73 -6.48 -2.42
CA SER A 186 19.75 -6.55 -3.46
C SER A 186 21.07 -6.83 -2.74
N SER A 187 21.61 -8.03 -2.92
CA SER A 187 22.88 -8.47 -2.33
C SER A 187 23.93 -7.35 -2.38
N ARG A 188 24.56 -7.07 -1.23
CA ARG A 188 25.59 -6.04 -1.05
C ARG A 188 26.79 -6.26 -2.01
N PRO A 189 27.52 -5.17 -2.34
CA PRO A 189 28.63 -5.18 -3.31
C PRO A 189 29.79 -6.10 -2.91
#